data_AF-A0A6G9YTI8-F1
#
_entry.id   AF-A0A6G9YTI8-F1
#
_cell.length_a   1.000
_cell.length_b   1.000
_cell.length_c   1.000
_cell.angle_alpha   90.00
_cell.angle_beta   90.00
_cell.angle_gamma   90.00
#
_symmetry.space_group_name_H-M   'P 1'
#
loop_
_entity.id
_entity.type
_entity.pdbx_description
1 polymer ?
#
loop_
_entity_poly.entity_id
_entity_poly.type
_entity_poly.pdbx_seq_one_letter_code
_entity_poly.pdbx_strand_id
1 'polypeptide(L)'
;MLESSWTDTAGAVAVVSEAAEFDWTWARGDIDRFCSRMGWEEPREWWDDRAIWWARTDIEIEDAVATFRLVGDRLISVTVPVSENGRGAGEFGADAVSGTVAALVEEFDEPTAEWISARYGPSWDFGSVVAGVVHGAAIDVVLVSPMEQNHWIEYRDWREDIRTRAAERLGDKEICFTDAVSGLLRAEFGAWSRAEIDATLAGLGLKSDDPSGKRSDITVEPADDEQRAAFGYGETAYLELAHGCSDILLDNVFQTIFATCRELLGVPDLIGGGADLFVIWNGADTTVELTRRASRYGYGAMGVAVRLSPTDPTQNWLAHEAAALEGDDYDDYDSYDECHYDYYNPDPHQRWHFRPDPARPVRPHFGRATDPTWAVNKWDHFADNLRLLFDSFADELRFVPDIDEIGWAIGIYDELAPIAHGWFSATGCGVHTYDAGGLRTWTYPAERLSGRLVANKAITAIRAPGTMPKELWCEAWLPGRPHGFTAIRFGTRGDRPAARDLPLHW
;
A
#
# COMPACT_ATOMS: atom_id res chain seq x y z
N MET A 1 -5.94 34.65 -18.26
CA MET A 1 -5.84 33.39 -17.51
C MET A 1 -7.10 32.63 -17.84
N LEU A 2 -7.03 31.77 -18.85
CA LEU A 2 -8.04 30.74 -19.05
C LEU A 2 -7.75 29.70 -17.97
N GLU A 3 -8.75 29.36 -17.16
CA GLU A 3 -8.68 28.17 -16.32
C GLU A 3 -8.54 26.99 -17.27
N SER A 4 -7.31 26.51 -17.47
CA SER A 4 -7.05 25.27 -18.19
C SER A 4 -7.73 24.17 -17.37
N SER A 5 -8.71 23.47 -17.95
CA SER A 5 -9.26 22.30 -17.29
C SER A 5 -8.17 21.24 -17.24
N TRP A 6 -7.77 20.83 -16.03
CA TRP A 6 -6.71 19.85 -15.75
C TRP A 6 -7.03 18.41 -16.22
N THR A 7 -8.14 18.25 -16.92
CA THR A 7 -8.67 17.00 -17.45
C THR A 7 -9.34 17.30 -18.78
N ASP A 8 -9.00 16.54 -19.81
CA ASP A 8 -9.57 16.66 -21.13
C ASP A 8 -10.67 15.62 -21.32
N THR A 9 -11.86 15.94 -20.79
CA THR A 9 -13.03 15.06 -20.90
C THR A 9 -13.54 14.95 -22.33
N ALA A 10 -13.36 15.97 -23.16
CA ALA A 10 -13.73 15.94 -24.58
C ALA A 10 -12.81 14.98 -25.35
N GLY A 11 -11.50 15.02 -25.09
CA GLY A 11 -10.53 14.06 -25.59
C GLY A 11 -10.83 12.64 -25.13
N ALA A 12 -11.23 12.45 -23.86
CA ALA A 12 -11.66 11.14 -23.34
C ALA A 12 -12.84 10.57 -24.15
N VAL A 13 -13.90 11.37 -24.37
CA VAL A 13 -15.06 10.97 -25.17
C VAL A 13 -14.64 10.64 -26.60
N ALA A 14 -13.83 11.48 -27.25
CA ALA A 14 -13.36 11.26 -28.62
C ALA A 14 -12.60 9.94 -28.78
N VAL A 15 -11.72 9.61 -27.83
CA VAL A 15 -10.99 8.33 -27.80
C VAL A 15 -11.95 7.16 -27.71
N VAL A 16 -12.94 7.23 -26.82
CA VAL A 16 -13.92 6.15 -26.62
C VAL A 16 -14.82 5.98 -27.85
N SER A 17 -15.31 7.08 -28.43
CA SER A 17 -16.13 7.04 -29.65
C SER A 17 -15.38 6.37 -30.80
N GLU A 18 -14.14 6.78 -31.07
CA GLU A 18 -13.34 6.20 -32.15
C GLU A 18 -12.95 4.75 -31.87
N ALA A 19 -12.67 4.40 -30.61
CA ALA A 19 -12.40 3.02 -30.22
C ALA A 19 -13.63 2.12 -30.43
N ALA A 20 -14.83 2.59 -30.07
CA ALA A 20 -16.07 1.84 -30.22
C ALA A 20 -16.39 1.51 -31.69
N GLU A 21 -16.04 2.40 -32.62
CA GLU A 21 -16.24 2.19 -34.07
C GLU A 21 -15.06 1.50 -34.77
N PHE A 22 -13.96 1.22 -34.05
CA PHE A 22 -12.77 0.61 -34.62
C PHE A 22 -12.91 -0.91 -34.76
N ASP A 23 -12.49 -1.44 -35.90
CA ASP A 23 -12.51 -2.88 -36.19
C ASP A 23 -11.29 -3.58 -35.57
N TRP A 24 -11.37 -3.77 -34.25
CA TRP A 24 -10.34 -4.38 -33.42
C TRP A 24 -10.12 -5.87 -33.77
N THR A 25 -8.87 -6.21 -34.02
CA THR A 25 -8.37 -7.60 -34.06
C THR A 25 -7.61 -7.98 -32.80
N TRP A 26 -7.27 -6.99 -31.97
CA TRP A 26 -6.39 -7.10 -30.79
C TRP A 26 -5.03 -7.72 -31.11
N ALA A 27 -4.54 -7.50 -32.33
CA ALA A 27 -3.19 -7.85 -32.74
C ALA A 27 -2.29 -6.61 -32.74
N ARG A 28 -0.97 -6.79 -32.73
CA ARG A 28 0.02 -5.71 -32.84
C ARG A 28 -0.27 -4.72 -34.00
N GLY A 29 -0.78 -5.22 -35.12
CA GLY A 29 -1.10 -4.38 -36.29
C GLY A 29 -2.21 -3.35 -36.04
N ASP A 30 -3.01 -3.49 -34.98
CA ASP A 30 -4.01 -2.50 -34.62
C ASP A 30 -3.41 -1.21 -34.06
N ILE A 31 -2.19 -1.26 -33.51
CA ILE A 31 -1.51 -0.09 -32.96
C ILE A 31 -1.32 0.98 -34.05
N ASP A 32 -0.72 0.62 -35.18
CA ASP A 32 -0.49 1.53 -36.32
C ASP A 32 -1.80 2.02 -36.92
N ARG A 33 -2.77 1.12 -37.10
CA ARG A 33 -4.09 1.42 -37.67
C ARG A 33 -4.88 2.39 -36.81
N PHE A 34 -4.89 2.19 -35.50
CA PHE A 34 -5.64 3.01 -34.56
C PHE A 34 -4.98 4.39 -34.41
N CYS A 35 -3.65 4.46 -34.23
CA CYS A 35 -2.94 5.75 -34.19
C CYS A 35 -3.18 6.58 -35.46
N SER A 36 -3.11 5.93 -36.63
CA SER A 36 -3.38 6.60 -37.92
C SER A 36 -4.80 7.13 -38.02
N ARG A 37 -5.78 6.41 -37.47
CA ARG A 37 -7.20 6.83 -37.47
C ARG A 37 -7.43 8.02 -36.54
N MET A 38 -6.81 8.00 -35.37
CA MET A 38 -6.85 9.10 -34.40
C MET A 38 -6.07 10.35 -34.84
N GLY A 39 -5.19 10.22 -35.85
CA GLY A 39 -4.27 11.31 -36.22
C GLY A 39 -3.13 11.50 -35.23
N TRP A 40 -2.84 10.48 -34.42
CA TRP A 40 -1.72 10.47 -33.47
C TRP A 40 -0.39 10.26 -34.17
N GLU A 41 0.71 10.50 -33.45
CA GLU A 41 2.04 10.22 -33.97
C GLU A 41 2.23 8.73 -34.32
N GLU A 42 3.15 8.45 -35.25
CA GLU A 42 3.53 7.08 -35.57
C GLU A 42 4.03 6.37 -34.30
N PRO A 43 3.44 5.22 -33.95
CA PRO A 43 3.73 4.56 -32.67
C PRO A 43 5.14 3.96 -32.69
N ARG A 44 5.79 3.96 -31.53
CA ARG A 44 7.18 3.50 -31.39
C ARG A 44 7.29 2.46 -30.31
N GLU A 45 8.20 1.51 -30.52
CA GLU A 45 8.61 0.58 -29.45
C GLU A 45 9.19 1.38 -28.29
N TRP A 46 8.76 1.03 -27.08
CA TRP A 46 9.44 1.46 -25.88
C TRP A 46 10.79 0.75 -25.81
N TRP A 47 11.87 1.50 -25.87
CA TRP A 47 13.23 1.01 -26.12
C TRP A 47 13.76 -0.07 -25.15
N ASP A 48 13.21 -0.14 -23.94
CA ASP A 48 13.57 -1.09 -22.89
C ASP A 48 12.55 -2.22 -22.68
N ASP A 49 11.37 -2.12 -23.28
CA ASP A 49 10.31 -3.11 -23.13
C ASP A 49 9.59 -3.31 -24.46
N ARG A 50 9.95 -4.38 -25.16
CA ARG A 50 9.31 -4.75 -26.43
C ARG A 50 7.82 -5.08 -26.29
N ALA A 51 7.33 -5.24 -25.06
CA ALA A 51 5.92 -5.43 -24.77
C ALA A 51 5.14 -4.11 -24.71
N ILE A 52 5.80 -2.94 -24.77
CA ILE A 52 5.15 -1.63 -24.67
C ILE A 52 5.45 -0.81 -25.91
N TRP A 53 4.40 -0.21 -26.45
CA TRP A 53 4.45 0.79 -27.50
C TRP A 53 3.84 2.08 -27.02
N TRP A 54 4.21 3.19 -27.64
CA TRP A 54 3.66 4.50 -27.30
C TRP A 54 3.48 5.38 -28.52
N ALA A 55 2.52 6.30 -28.43
CA ALA A 55 2.28 7.35 -29.42
C ALA A 55 1.86 8.63 -28.70
N ARG A 56 2.31 9.79 -29.18
CA ARG A 56 1.80 11.08 -28.72
C ARG A 56 0.40 11.31 -29.25
N THR A 57 -0.48 11.78 -28.38
CA THR A 57 -1.89 12.04 -28.66
C THR A 57 -2.16 13.54 -28.79
N ASP A 58 -3.37 13.88 -29.21
CA ASP A 58 -3.92 15.23 -29.29
C ASP A 58 -4.67 15.68 -28.03
N ILE A 59 -4.76 14.81 -27.01
CA ILE A 59 -5.31 15.15 -25.69
C ILE A 59 -4.64 16.42 -25.12
N GLU A 60 -5.46 17.34 -24.61
CA GLU A 60 -5.03 18.66 -24.13
C GLU A 60 -4.39 18.62 -22.72
N ILE A 61 -3.31 17.85 -22.55
CA ILE A 61 -2.48 17.77 -21.34
C ILE A 61 -0.98 17.85 -21.68
N GLU A 62 -0.12 18.23 -20.71
CA GLU A 62 1.31 18.48 -20.97
C GLU A 62 2.07 17.26 -21.54
N ASP A 63 1.74 16.05 -21.06
CA ASP A 63 2.40 14.79 -21.43
C ASP A 63 1.40 13.76 -22.01
N ALA A 64 0.67 14.17 -23.03
CA ALA A 64 -0.35 13.37 -23.71
C ALA A 64 0.24 12.19 -24.52
N VAL A 65 0.45 11.05 -23.86
CA VAL A 65 1.03 9.84 -24.48
C VAL A 65 0.15 8.61 -24.25
N ALA A 66 -0.37 8.05 -25.34
CA ALA A 66 -1.03 6.75 -25.33
C ALA A 66 0.01 5.64 -25.23
N THR A 67 -0.28 4.62 -24.43
CA THR A 67 0.54 3.42 -24.30
C THR A 67 -0.24 2.18 -24.73
N PHE A 68 0.44 1.25 -25.38
CA PHE A 68 -0.14 0.00 -25.89
C PHE A 68 0.65 -1.17 -25.33
N ARG A 69 -0.03 -2.12 -24.68
CA ARG A 69 0.61 -3.26 -24.03
C ARG A 69 0.38 -4.55 -24.80
N LEU A 70 1.45 -5.27 -25.10
CA LEU A 70 1.46 -6.53 -25.84
C LEU A 70 1.85 -7.72 -24.94
N VAL A 71 1.32 -8.90 -25.25
CA VAL A 71 1.85 -10.19 -24.81
C VAL A 71 2.09 -11.03 -26.06
N GLY A 72 3.36 -11.15 -26.46
CA GLY A 72 3.71 -11.63 -27.80
C GLY A 72 3.19 -10.65 -28.86
N ASP A 73 2.41 -11.14 -29.82
CA ASP A 73 1.76 -10.30 -30.85
C ASP A 73 0.32 -9.88 -30.50
N ARG A 74 -0.16 -10.26 -29.31
CA ARG A 74 -1.52 -9.94 -28.84
C ARG A 74 -1.51 -8.60 -28.10
N LEU A 75 -2.31 -7.63 -28.56
CA LEU A 75 -2.60 -6.39 -27.84
C LEU A 75 -3.55 -6.71 -26.69
N ILE A 76 -3.16 -6.30 -25.49
CA ILE A 76 -3.89 -6.57 -24.24
C ILE A 76 -4.66 -5.34 -23.80
N SER A 77 -4.03 -4.17 -23.87
CA SER A 77 -4.64 -2.92 -23.45
C SER A 77 -4.07 -1.72 -24.19
N VAL A 78 -4.89 -0.69 -24.33
CA VAL A 78 -4.48 0.68 -24.67
C VAL A 78 -4.80 1.56 -23.47
N THR A 79 -3.89 2.44 -23.09
CA THR A 79 -4.07 3.35 -21.95
C THR A 79 -3.74 4.75 -22.41
N VAL A 80 -4.69 5.66 -22.24
CA VAL A 80 -4.61 7.05 -22.67
C VAL A 80 -4.83 7.95 -21.46
N PRO A 81 -3.82 8.69 -20.98
CA PRO A 81 -4.01 9.65 -19.91
C PRO A 81 -4.87 10.80 -20.41
N VAL A 82 -5.88 11.17 -19.63
CA VAL A 82 -6.79 12.29 -19.90
C VAL A 82 -6.70 13.39 -18.84
N SER A 83 -5.79 13.24 -17.87
CA SER A 83 -5.40 14.27 -16.91
C SER A 83 -3.89 14.33 -16.75
N GLU A 84 -3.38 15.42 -16.18
CA GLU A 84 -1.96 15.56 -15.86
C GLU A 84 -1.52 14.60 -14.72
N ASN A 85 -0.24 14.23 -14.73
CA ASN A 85 0.37 13.36 -13.71
C ASN A 85 0.37 14.04 -12.32
N GLY A 86 0.09 13.27 -11.27
CA GLY A 86 0.00 13.77 -9.89
C GLY A 86 -1.38 14.34 -9.53
N ARG A 87 -2.25 14.56 -10.53
CA ARG A 87 -3.64 15.00 -10.33
C ARG A 87 -4.62 13.84 -10.18
N GLY A 88 -4.20 12.62 -10.54
CA GLY A 88 -4.86 11.38 -10.14
C GLY A 88 -4.59 10.99 -8.69
N ALA A 89 -3.97 11.84 -7.85
CA ALA A 89 -3.77 11.54 -6.44
C ALA A 89 -4.44 12.61 -5.55
N GLY A 90 -5.37 12.21 -4.68
CA GLY A 90 -6.00 13.10 -3.69
C GLY A 90 -7.45 13.47 -4.01
N GLU A 91 -7.97 14.53 -3.37
CA GLU A 91 -9.35 15.01 -3.57
C GLU A 91 -9.62 15.48 -5.01
N PHE A 92 -8.59 15.96 -5.73
CA PHE A 92 -8.69 16.37 -7.13
C PHE A 92 -8.95 15.21 -8.10
N GLY A 93 -8.53 13.99 -7.75
CA GLY A 93 -8.74 12.81 -8.59
C GLY A 93 -10.20 12.35 -8.61
N ALA A 94 -10.92 12.47 -7.49
CA ALA A 94 -12.32 12.04 -7.40
C ALA A 94 -13.26 12.91 -8.25
N ASP A 95 -13.07 14.23 -8.23
CA ASP A 95 -13.85 15.18 -9.04
C ASP A 95 -13.56 15.00 -10.53
N ALA A 96 -12.29 14.82 -10.90
CA ALA A 96 -11.91 14.64 -12.29
C ALA A 96 -12.33 13.27 -12.85
N VAL A 97 -12.29 12.19 -12.04
CA VAL A 97 -12.90 10.90 -12.41
C VAL A 97 -14.40 11.08 -12.60
N SER A 98 -15.09 11.72 -11.65
CA SER A 98 -16.53 11.95 -11.73
C SER A 98 -16.91 12.79 -12.96
N GLY A 99 -16.13 13.82 -13.29
CA GLY A 99 -16.33 14.66 -14.48
C GLY A 99 -16.12 13.89 -15.78
N THR A 100 -15.09 13.04 -15.84
CA THR A 100 -14.82 12.18 -17.01
C THR A 100 -15.92 11.14 -17.20
N VAL A 101 -16.35 10.50 -16.10
CA VAL A 101 -17.44 9.52 -16.11
C VAL A 101 -18.74 10.18 -16.53
N ALA A 102 -19.07 11.35 -15.98
CA ALA A 102 -20.29 12.08 -16.36
C ALA A 102 -20.32 12.42 -17.85
N ALA A 103 -19.18 12.85 -18.43
CA ALA A 103 -19.08 13.13 -19.86
C ALA A 103 -19.29 11.87 -20.72
N LEU A 104 -18.74 10.72 -20.30
CA LEU A 104 -18.97 9.44 -20.98
C LEU A 104 -20.41 8.94 -20.83
N VAL A 105 -21.04 9.14 -19.66
CA VAL A 105 -22.45 8.79 -19.45
C VAL A 105 -23.39 9.61 -20.33
N GLU A 106 -23.08 10.89 -20.55
CA GLU A 106 -23.87 11.75 -21.44
C GLU A 106 -23.86 11.25 -22.89
N GLU A 107 -22.74 10.68 -23.36
CA GLU A 107 -22.58 10.19 -24.74
C GLU A 107 -23.00 8.71 -24.91
N PHE A 108 -22.71 7.84 -23.94
CA PHE A 108 -22.78 6.38 -24.08
C PHE A 108 -23.74 5.67 -23.11
N ASP A 109 -24.59 6.41 -22.40
CA ASP A 109 -25.43 5.91 -21.30
C ASP A 109 -24.60 5.39 -20.09
N GLU A 110 -25.28 4.79 -19.12
CA GLU A 110 -24.67 4.26 -17.88
C GLU A 110 -23.65 3.14 -18.16
N PRO A 111 -22.57 3.03 -17.36
CA PRO A 111 -21.57 1.98 -17.51
C PRO A 111 -22.17 0.59 -17.34
N THR A 112 -21.71 -0.34 -18.16
CA THR A 112 -22.15 -1.76 -18.19
C THR A 112 -21.51 -2.62 -17.10
N ALA A 113 -20.34 -2.22 -16.58
CA ALA A 113 -19.64 -2.92 -15.50
C ALA A 113 -18.77 -1.95 -14.68
N GLU A 114 -18.52 -2.30 -13.42
CA GLU A 114 -17.69 -1.53 -12.49
C GLU A 114 -16.17 -1.76 -12.67
N TRP A 115 -15.78 -2.64 -13.59
CA TRP A 115 -14.41 -3.10 -13.76
C TRP A 115 -14.03 -3.20 -15.24
N ILE A 116 -12.88 -2.63 -15.59
CA ILE A 116 -12.31 -2.72 -16.95
C ILE A 116 -11.20 -3.77 -17.06
N SER A 117 -10.42 -3.97 -16.00
CA SER A 117 -9.28 -4.90 -15.99
C SER A 117 -8.95 -5.28 -14.54
N ALA A 118 -7.68 -5.55 -14.24
CA ALA A 118 -7.19 -5.54 -12.86
C ALA A 118 -7.50 -4.21 -12.13
N ARG A 119 -7.67 -3.08 -12.84
CA ARG A 119 -8.01 -1.79 -12.22
C ARG A 119 -9.53 -1.63 -12.05
N TYR A 120 -9.93 -1.07 -10.91
CA TYR A 120 -11.30 -0.64 -10.64
C TYR A 120 -11.64 0.61 -11.47
N GLY A 121 -12.84 0.65 -12.05
CA GLY A 121 -13.26 1.77 -12.87
C GLY A 121 -14.51 1.46 -13.71
N PRO A 122 -15.49 2.38 -13.78
CA PRO A 122 -16.69 2.19 -14.60
C PRO A 122 -16.29 1.97 -16.06
N SER A 123 -17.02 1.06 -16.72
CA SER A 123 -16.68 0.58 -18.07
C SER A 123 -17.91 0.33 -18.94
N TRP A 124 -17.72 0.56 -20.25
CA TRP A 124 -18.71 0.43 -21.31
C TRP A 124 -18.25 -0.64 -22.31
N ASP A 125 -19.09 -1.64 -22.54
CA ASP A 125 -18.87 -2.69 -23.53
C ASP A 125 -19.52 -2.30 -24.88
N PHE A 126 -18.68 -2.18 -25.90
CA PHE A 126 -19.09 -1.88 -27.29
C PHE A 126 -19.02 -3.12 -28.20
N GLY A 127 -18.90 -4.31 -27.62
CA GLY A 127 -18.89 -5.61 -28.30
C GLY A 127 -17.52 -6.02 -28.86
N SER A 128 -16.77 -5.11 -29.49
CA SER A 128 -15.40 -5.37 -30.00
C SER A 128 -14.31 -4.86 -29.04
N VAL A 129 -14.66 -3.90 -28.20
CA VAL A 129 -13.80 -3.23 -27.22
C VAL A 129 -14.62 -2.90 -25.99
N VAL A 130 -13.95 -2.93 -24.84
CA VAL A 130 -14.47 -2.37 -23.61
C VAL A 130 -13.60 -1.16 -23.28
N ALA A 131 -14.24 -0.03 -23.02
CA ALA A 131 -13.57 1.18 -22.54
C ALA A 131 -13.90 1.40 -21.07
N GLY A 132 -12.94 1.83 -20.26
CA GLY A 132 -13.19 2.19 -18.87
C GLY A 132 -12.33 3.35 -18.40
N VAL A 133 -12.80 4.06 -17.39
CA VAL A 133 -12.07 5.13 -16.74
C VAL A 133 -11.43 4.58 -15.48
N VAL A 134 -10.12 4.66 -15.38
CA VAL A 134 -9.37 4.21 -14.21
C VAL A 134 -8.59 5.36 -13.60
N HIS A 135 -8.32 5.20 -12.31
CA HIS A 135 -7.55 6.15 -11.51
C HIS A 135 -6.18 5.56 -11.19
N GLY A 136 -5.13 6.37 -11.34
CA GLY A 136 -3.74 6.05 -10.99
C GLY A 136 -2.95 7.35 -10.78
N ALA A 137 -1.72 7.45 -11.30
CA ALA A 137 -0.97 8.72 -11.27
C ALA A 137 -1.67 9.85 -12.05
N ALA A 138 -2.45 9.48 -13.07
CA ALA A 138 -3.38 10.30 -13.81
C ALA A 138 -4.74 9.57 -13.87
N ILE A 139 -5.74 10.23 -14.44
CA ILE A 139 -6.97 9.59 -14.89
C ILE A 139 -6.70 9.07 -16.28
N ASP A 140 -6.90 7.77 -16.47
CA ASP A 140 -6.67 7.11 -17.74
C ASP A 140 -8.00 6.61 -18.31
N VAL A 141 -8.16 6.77 -19.63
CA VAL A 141 -9.06 5.93 -20.41
C VAL A 141 -8.30 4.66 -20.79
N VAL A 142 -8.86 3.51 -20.42
CA VAL A 142 -8.30 2.19 -20.72
C VAL A 142 -9.22 1.44 -21.67
N LEU A 143 -8.65 0.94 -22.76
CA LEU A 143 -9.33 0.09 -23.74
C LEU A 143 -8.79 -1.33 -23.62
N VAL A 144 -9.66 -2.33 -23.52
CA VAL A 144 -9.30 -3.75 -23.51
C VAL A 144 -10.24 -4.57 -24.39
N SER A 145 -9.79 -5.77 -24.78
CA SER A 145 -10.68 -6.72 -25.45
C SER A 145 -11.74 -7.25 -24.45
N PRO A 146 -12.98 -7.54 -24.89
CA PRO A 146 -13.98 -8.17 -24.03
C PRO A 146 -13.51 -9.50 -23.43
N MET A 147 -12.67 -10.25 -24.16
CA MET A 147 -12.05 -11.48 -23.63
C MET A 147 -11.13 -11.21 -22.43
N GLU A 148 -10.36 -10.12 -22.49
CA GLU A 148 -9.47 -9.72 -21.40
C GLU A 148 -10.27 -9.21 -20.20
N GLN A 149 -11.31 -8.39 -20.41
CA GLN A 149 -12.21 -7.97 -19.33
C GLN A 149 -12.86 -9.19 -18.64
N ASN A 150 -13.40 -10.13 -19.43
CA ASN A 150 -14.01 -11.35 -18.92
C ASN A 150 -13.01 -12.21 -18.14
N HIS A 151 -11.76 -12.33 -18.60
CA HIS A 151 -10.72 -13.04 -17.86
C HIS A 151 -10.53 -12.46 -16.45
N TRP A 152 -10.50 -11.14 -16.32
CA TRP A 152 -10.34 -10.47 -15.02
C TRP A 152 -11.58 -10.60 -14.13
N ILE A 153 -12.79 -10.54 -14.72
CA ILE A 153 -14.05 -10.80 -13.99
C ILE A 153 -14.09 -12.24 -13.48
N GLU A 154 -13.80 -13.23 -14.33
CA GLU A 154 -13.76 -14.64 -13.94
C GLU A 154 -12.70 -14.92 -12.87
N TYR A 155 -11.51 -14.33 -13.02
CA TYR A 155 -10.44 -14.47 -12.03
C TYR A 155 -10.85 -13.91 -10.67
N ARG A 156 -11.52 -12.76 -10.64
CA ARG A 156 -12.08 -12.17 -9.41
C ARG A 156 -13.14 -13.10 -8.80
N ASP A 157 -14.12 -13.52 -9.59
CA ASP A 157 -15.22 -14.36 -9.10
C ASP A 157 -14.71 -15.70 -8.55
N TRP A 158 -13.71 -16.30 -9.21
CA TRP A 158 -13.01 -17.47 -8.71
C TRP A 158 -12.31 -17.21 -7.37
N ARG A 159 -11.66 -16.05 -7.19
CA ARG A 159 -11.06 -15.67 -5.90
C ARG A 159 -12.11 -15.48 -4.81
N GLU A 160 -13.23 -14.84 -5.11
CA GLU A 160 -14.34 -14.67 -4.16
C GLU A 160 -14.99 -16.00 -3.78
N ASP A 161 -15.17 -16.93 -4.73
CA ASP A 161 -15.65 -18.29 -4.46
C ASP A 161 -14.68 -19.07 -3.56
N ILE A 162 -13.36 -18.95 -3.79
CA ILE A 162 -12.35 -19.52 -2.89
C ILE A 162 -12.46 -18.90 -1.49
N ARG A 163 -12.62 -17.57 -1.39
CA ARG A 163 -12.80 -16.88 -0.10
C ARG A 163 -14.05 -17.36 0.63
N THR A 164 -15.19 -17.43 -0.06
CA THR A 164 -16.46 -17.89 0.52
C THR A 164 -16.36 -19.34 0.98
N ARG A 165 -15.79 -20.25 0.16
CA ARG A 165 -15.60 -21.65 0.57
C ARG A 165 -14.60 -21.82 1.70
N ALA A 166 -13.57 -20.98 1.75
CA ALA A 166 -12.65 -20.98 2.87
C ALA A 166 -13.34 -20.47 4.14
N ALA A 167 -14.16 -19.42 4.05
CA ALA A 167 -14.98 -18.91 5.15
C ALA A 167 -15.98 -19.96 5.65
N GLU A 168 -16.64 -20.71 4.76
CA GLU A 168 -17.53 -21.83 5.11
C GLU A 168 -16.79 -23.02 5.76
N ARG A 169 -15.48 -23.13 5.53
CA ARG A 169 -14.62 -24.19 6.11
C ARG A 169 -13.91 -23.76 7.39
N LEU A 170 -13.99 -22.49 7.78
CA LEU A 170 -13.55 -22.03 9.10
C LEU A 170 -14.41 -22.79 10.13
N GLY A 171 -13.80 -23.70 10.89
CA GLY A 171 -14.51 -24.58 11.81
C GLY A 171 -14.86 -23.87 13.13
N ASP A 172 -15.35 -24.65 14.10
CA ASP A 172 -15.69 -24.15 15.44
C ASP A 172 -14.54 -23.41 16.14
N LYS A 173 -13.28 -23.74 15.84
CA LYS A 173 -12.11 -23.12 16.47
C LYS A 173 -11.84 -21.70 16.01
N GLU A 174 -12.07 -21.40 14.74
CA GLU A 174 -11.86 -20.08 14.16
C GLU A 174 -13.00 -19.11 14.55
N ILE A 175 -14.23 -19.62 14.69
CA ILE A 175 -15.35 -18.87 15.28
C ILE A 175 -15.00 -18.45 16.71
N CYS A 176 -14.46 -19.37 17.52
CA CYS A 176 -14.00 -19.05 18.86
C CYS A 176 -12.89 -17.98 18.89
N PHE A 177 -11.99 -17.93 17.89
CA PHE A 177 -10.96 -16.89 17.82
C PHE A 177 -11.54 -15.52 17.49
N THR A 178 -12.46 -15.43 16.53
CA THR A 178 -13.14 -14.16 16.21
C THR A 178 -13.96 -13.65 17.39
N ASP A 179 -14.72 -14.53 18.06
CA ASP A 179 -15.47 -14.19 19.27
C ASP A 179 -14.56 -13.73 20.41
N ALA A 180 -13.41 -14.39 20.59
CA ALA A 180 -12.39 -13.99 21.54
C ALA A 180 -11.81 -12.61 21.24
N VAL A 181 -11.47 -12.31 19.98
CA VAL A 181 -11.00 -10.96 19.58
C VAL A 181 -12.11 -9.93 19.84
N SER A 182 -13.33 -10.21 19.40
CA SER A 182 -14.47 -9.30 19.58
C SER A 182 -14.78 -9.03 21.05
N GLY A 183 -14.65 -10.06 21.89
CA GLY A 183 -14.80 -9.98 23.34
C GLY A 183 -13.67 -9.20 24.02
N LEU A 184 -12.42 -9.42 23.57
CA LEU A 184 -11.27 -8.63 24.01
C LEU A 184 -11.49 -7.16 23.65
N LEU A 185 -11.66 -6.81 22.38
CA LEU A 185 -11.76 -5.40 21.93
C LEU A 185 -12.90 -4.60 22.57
N ARG A 186 -13.98 -5.25 23.03
CA ARG A 186 -15.07 -4.59 23.75
C ARG A 186 -14.80 -4.42 25.24
N ALA A 187 -13.83 -5.13 25.79
CA ALA A 187 -13.45 -4.95 27.18
C ALA A 187 -12.77 -3.59 27.34
N GLU A 188 -13.16 -2.84 28.35
CA GLU A 188 -12.57 -1.52 28.62
C GLU A 188 -11.26 -1.70 29.39
N PHE A 189 -10.14 -1.86 28.67
CA PHE A 189 -8.79 -1.93 29.22
C PHE A 189 -8.34 -0.54 29.72
N GLY A 190 -8.86 -0.13 30.89
CA GLY A 190 -8.32 0.97 31.68
C GLY A 190 -7.07 0.51 32.46
N ALA A 191 -6.91 0.93 33.72
CA ALA A 191 -5.81 0.47 34.58
C ALA A 191 -6.03 -0.96 35.11
N TRP A 192 -5.98 -1.98 34.24
CA TRP A 192 -6.26 -3.35 34.61
C TRP A 192 -5.21 -3.98 35.52
N SER A 193 -5.67 -4.56 36.63
CA SER A 193 -4.91 -5.52 37.42
C SER A 193 -4.87 -6.89 36.73
N ARG A 194 -3.88 -7.73 37.07
CA ARG A 194 -3.82 -9.12 36.59
C ARG A 194 -5.11 -9.91 36.85
N ALA A 195 -5.80 -9.61 37.95
CA ALA A 195 -7.08 -10.23 38.30
C ALA A 195 -8.21 -9.85 37.32
N GLU A 196 -8.25 -8.61 36.83
CA GLU A 196 -9.24 -8.17 35.83
C GLU A 196 -8.95 -8.77 34.46
N ILE A 197 -7.67 -8.87 34.08
CA ILE A 197 -7.24 -9.61 32.89
C ILE A 197 -7.73 -11.06 32.99
N ASP A 198 -7.36 -11.78 34.04
CA ASP A 198 -7.70 -13.19 34.19
C ASP A 198 -9.22 -13.42 34.26
N ALA A 199 -9.98 -12.50 34.88
CA ALA A 199 -11.45 -12.54 34.90
C ALA A 199 -12.06 -12.35 33.50
N THR A 200 -11.53 -11.41 32.72
CA THR A 200 -11.96 -11.17 31.33
C THR A 200 -11.67 -12.40 30.47
N LEU A 201 -10.45 -12.94 30.55
CA LEU A 201 -10.06 -14.13 29.81
C LEU A 201 -10.94 -15.34 30.18
N ALA A 202 -11.21 -15.54 31.47
CA ALA A 202 -12.10 -16.60 31.92
C ALA A 202 -13.53 -16.43 31.38
N GLY A 203 -14.04 -15.20 31.28
CA GLY A 203 -15.34 -14.88 30.67
C GLY A 203 -15.41 -15.22 29.18
N LEU A 204 -14.27 -15.14 28.48
CA LEU A 204 -14.12 -15.52 27.06
C LEU A 204 -13.78 -17.00 26.88
N GLY A 205 -13.70 -17.78 27.97
CA GLY A 205 -13.26 -19.17 27.93
C GLY A 205 -11.78 -19.36 27.61
N LEU A 206 -10.99 -18.28 27.62
CA LEU A 206 -9.55 -18.26 27.40
C LEU A 206 -8.80 -18.52 28.72
N LYS A 207 -7.57 -19.01 28.59
CA LYS A 207 -6.66 -19.18 29.73
C LYS A 207 -5.35 -18.49 29.39
N SER A 208 -4.87 -17.60 30.27
CA SER A 208 -3.53 -17.03 30.16
C SER A 208 -2.49 -18.15 30.27
N ASP A 209 -1.36 -17.99 29.55
CA ASP A 209 -0.25 -18.94 29.60
C ASP A 209 0.12 -19.33 31.04
N ASP A 210 0.30 -20.64 31.24
CA ASP A 210 1.10 -21.14 32.35
C ASP A 210 2.56 -20.76 32.06
N PRO A 211 3.31 -20.12 32.97
CA PRO A 211 4.73 -19.77 32.79
C PRO A 211 5.63 -20.97 32.41
N SER A 212 5.09 -22.20 32.40
CA SER A 212 5.73 -23.41 31.88
C SER A 212 5.84 -23.52 30.35
N GLY A 213 5.33 -22.55 29.57
CA GLY A 213 5.62 -22.43 28.12
C GLY A 213 4.84 -23.38 27.21
N LYS A 214 3.70 -23.91 27.66
CA LYS A 214 2.77 -24.65 26.80
C LYS A 214 1.80 -23.68 26.14
N ARG A 215 1.98 -23.45 24.83
CA ARG A 215 1.12 -22.64 23.93
C ARG A 215 -0.33 -22.57 24.39
N SER A 216 -0.69 -21.51 25.10
CA SER A 216 -2.08 -21.09 25.25
C SER A 216 -2.51 -20.25 24.06
N ASP A 217 -3.81 -19.97 24.00
CA ASP A 217 -4.40 -19.11 22.98
C ASP A 217 -4.03 -17.63 23.18
N ILE A 218 -3.52 -17.24 24.37
CA ILE A 218 -3.19 -15.85 24.73
C ILE A 218 -1.91 -15.69 25.57
N THR A 219 -1.00 -14.85 25.09
CA THR A 219 0.19 -14.43 25.82
C THR A 219 -0.09 -13.15 26.59
N VAL A 220 0.28 -13.14 27.87
CA VAL A 220 0.19 -11.97 28.76
C VAL A 220 1.58 -11.65 29.27
N GLU A 221 2.24 -10.63 28.71
CA GLU A 221 3.62 -10.29 29.07
C GLU A 221 3.64 -9.40 30.32
N PRO A 222 4.28 -9.83 31.42
CA PRO A 222 4.41 -8.99 32.61
C PRO A 222 5.32 -7.80 32.34
N ALA A 223 4.96 -6.63 32.88
CA ALA A 223 5.81 -5.45 32.87
C ALA A 223 6.96 -5.61 33.88
N ASP A 224 8.19 -5.40 33.42
CA ASP A 224 9.37 -5.24 34.29
C ASP A 224 9.31 -3.92 35.10
N ASP A 225 10.22 -3.71 36.05
CA ASP A 225 10.15 -2.55 36.96
C ASP A 225 10.28 -1.20 36.22
N GLU A 226 10.97 -1.15 35.08
CA GLU A 226 11.10 0.03 34.23
C GLU A 226 9.81 0.24 33.42
N GLN A 227 9.26 -0.84 32.89
CA GLN A 227 8.00 -0.88 32.18
C GLN A 227 6.81 -0.58 33.10
N ARG A 228 6.80 -0.96 34.38
CA ARG A 228 5.69 -0.62 35.30
C ARG A 228 5.58 0.87 35.57
N ALA A 229 6.68 1.60 35.49
CA ALA A 229 6.68 3.05 35.58
C ALA A 229 6.25 3.72 34.26
N ALA A 230 6.38 3.00 33.14
CA ALA A 230 6.22 3.50 31.78
C ALA A 230 5.07 2.88 30.96
N PHE A 231 4.34 1.86 31.47
CA PHE A 231 3.24 1.11 30.82
C PHE A 231 1.98 1.06 31.72
N GLY A 232 0.82 1.42 31.18
CA GLY A 232 -0.40 1.80 31.93
C GLY A 232 -1.33 0.68 32.40
N TYR A 233 -0.98 -0.60 32.23
CA TYR A 233 -1.76 -1.71 32.79
C TYR A 233 -1.18 -2.26 34.09
N GLY A 234 -0.50 -1.44 34.87
CA GLY A 234 0.09 -1.86 36.14
C GLY A 234 1.16 -2.93 35.97
N GLU A 235 0.78 -4.22 36.04
CA GLU A 235 1.66 -5.39 36.02
C GLU A 235 1.90 -5.99 34.62
N THR A 236 1.25 -5.49 33.56
CA THR A 236 1.26 -6.10 32.21
C THR A 236 1.72 -5.10 31.15
N ALA A 237 2.64 -5.49 30.29
CA ALA A 237 3.13 -4.66 29.18
C ALA A 237 2.15 -4.68 27.99
N TYR A 238 1.68 -5.88 27.61
CA TYR A 238 0.67 -6.08 26.57
C TYR A 238 -0.07 -7.42 26.73
N LEU A 239 -1.19 -7.54 26.03
CA LEU A 239 -1.93 -8.79 25.82
C LEU A 239 -1.83 -9.16 24.35
N GLU A 240 -1.48 -10.40 24.01
CA GLU A 240 -1.44 -10.88 22.63
C GLU A 240 -2.24 -12.17 22.48
N LEU A 241 -3.32 -12.11 21.71
CA LEU A 241 -4.08 -13.28 21.29
C LEU A 241 -3.56 -13.73 19.92
N ALA A 242 -3.00 -14.94 19.83
CA ALA A 242 -2.42 -15.45 18.60
C ALA A 242 -3.08 -16.76 18.15
N HIS A 243 -3.46 -16.82 16.88
CA HIS A 243 -4.05 -18.00 16.26
C HIS A 243 -3.18 -18.51 15.13
N GLY A 244 -2.61 -19.69 15.32
CA GLY A 244 -1.85 -20.38 14.28
C GLY A 244 -2.78 -21.02 13.25
N CYS A 245 -2.60 -20.72 11.97
CA CYS A 245 -3.41 -21.27 10.88
C CYS A 245 -2.54 -21.69 9.68
N SER A 246 -3.10 -22.51 8.78
CA SER A 246 -2.42 -22.88 7.53
C SER A 246 -2.39 -21.69 6.56
N ASP A 247 -1.41 -21.66 5.65
CA ASP A 247 -1.26 -20.62 4.62
C ASP A 247 -2.57 -20.36 3.83
N ILE A 248 -3.30 -21.43 3.49
CA ILE A 248 -4.59 -21.38 2.76
C ILE A 248 -5.67 -20.61 3.54
N LEU A 249 -5.61 -20.64 4.88
CA LEU A 249 -6.62 -20.01 5.75
C LEU A 249 -6.16 -18.66 6.29
N LEU A 250 -4.85 -18.39 6.29
CA LEU A 250 -4.25 -17.20 6.88
C LEU A 250 -4.94 -15.91 6.42
N ASP A 251 -5.16 -15.79 5.12
CA ASP A 251 -5.75 -14.59 4.53
C ASP A 251 -7.20 -14.41 4.96
N ASN A 252 -7.99 -15.49 4.97
CA ASN A 252 -9.40 -15.43 5.35
C ASN A 252 -9.57 -15.15 6.85
N VAL A 253 -8.75 -15.78 7.70
CA VAL A 253 -8.74 -15.49 9.14
C VAL A 253 -8.34 -14.03 9.37
N PHE A 254 -7.26 -13.56 8.73
CA PHE A 254 -6.83 -12.18 8.87
C PHE A 254 -7.91 -11.19 8.44
N GLN A 255 -8.52 -11.38 7.26
CA GLN A 255 -9.58 -10.50 6.76
C GLN A 255 -10.82 -10.51 7.66
N THR A 256 -11.19 -11.66 8.21
CA THR A 256 -12.31 -11.78 9.16
C THR A 256 -12.04 -10.99 10.45
N ILE A 257 -10.84 -11.15 11.02
CA ILE A 257 -10.44 -10.40 12.21
C ILE A 257 -10.29 -8.92 11.92
N PHE A 258 -9.69 -8.55 10.78
CA PHE A 258 -9.57 -7.17 10.33
C PHE A 258 -10.94 -6.50 10.19
N ALA A 259 -11.92 -7.17 9.57
CA ALA A 259 -13.29 -6.67 9.46
C ALA A 259 -13.93 -6.48 10.85
N THR A 260 -13.70 -7.41 11.78
CA THR A 260 -14.17 -7.30 13.17
C THR A 260 -13.53 -6.12 13.90
N CYS A 261 -12.21 -5.94 13.79
CA CYS A 261 -11.50 -4.79 14.34
C CYS A 261 -12.05 -3.49 13.76
N ARG A 262 -12.28 -3.44 12.44
CA ARG A 262 -12.84 -2.25 11.77
C ARG A 262 -14.25 -1.91 12.21
N GLU A 263 -15.12 -2.90 12.38
CA GLU A 263 -16.48 -2.69 12.86
C GLU A 263 -16.47 -2.05 14.26
N LEU A 264 -15.56 -2.49 15.13
CA LEU A 264 -15.49 -2.07 16.53
C LEU A 264 -14.69 -0.78 16.76
N LEU A 265 -13.58 -0.62 16.03
CA LEU A 265 -12.58 0.44 16.25
C LEU A 265 -12.60 1.52 15.16
N GLY A 266 -13.30 1.28 14.05
CA GLY A 266 -13.35 2.18 12.90
C GLY A 266 -12.14 2.04 11.97
N VAL A 267 -11.82 3.13 11.26
CA VAL A 267 -10.72 3.17 10.28
C VAL A 267 -9.38 3.14 11.02
N PRO A 268 -8.46 2.22 10.67
CA PRO A 268 -7.15 2.12 11.32
C PRO A 268 -6.33 3.41 11.17
N ASP A 269 -5.46 3.65 12.14
CA ASP A 269 -4.53 4.79 12.17
C ASP A 269 -3.27 4.52 11.33
N LEU A 270 -2.83 3.26 11.30
CA LEU A 270 -1.66 2.84 10.54
C LEU A 270 -1.89 1.44 9.97
N ILE A 271 -1.50 1.25 8.73
CA ILE A 271 -1.31 -0.08 8.15
C ILE A 271 0.16 -0.12 7.72
N GLY A 272 0.77 -1.28 7.70
CA GLY A 272 2.12 -1.40 7.20
C GLY A 272 2.47 -2.85 7.07
N GLY A 273 3.72 -3.11 6.72
CA GLY A 273 4.15 -4.49 6.70
C GLY A 273 5.62 -4.69 6.51
N GLY A 274 6.01 -5.78 5.87
CA GLY A 274 7.42 -6.03 5.58
C GLY A 274 7.65 -7.51 5.60
N ALA A 275 7.95 -8.04 6.80
CA ALA A 275 7.94 -9.47 7.08
C ALA A 275 6.52 -10.05 7.12
N ASP A 276 5.64 -9.27 7.74
CA ASP A 276 4.30 -9.59 8.16
C ASP A 276 3.46 -8.31 8.05
N LEU A 277 2.23 -8.41 7.56
CA LEU A 277 1.29 -7.29 7.50
C LEU A 277 0.85 -6.94 8.91
N PHE A 278 0.78 -5.66 9.23
CA PHE A 278 0.23 -5.19 10.49
C PHE A 278 -0.74 -4.02 10.28
N VAL A 279 -1.67 -3.88 11.23
CA VAL A 279 -2.67 -2.81 11.27
C VAL A 279 -2.79 -2.31 12.71
N ILE A 280 -2.75 -1.00 12.91
CA ILE A 280 -2.78 -0.36 14.23
C ILE A 280 -3.98 0.58 14.33
N TRP A 281 -4.68 0.50 15.47
CA TRP A 281 -5.66 1.48 15.94
C TRP A 281 -5.16 2.07 17.27
N ASN A 282 -5.16 3.39 17.38
CA ASN A 282 -4.79 4.11 18.58
C ASN A 282 -6.05 4.67 19.25
N GLY A 283 -6.55 3.97 20.26
CA GLY A 283 -7.57 4.49 21.16
C GLY A 283 -6.97 5.45 22.19
N ALA A 284 -7.84 6.10 22.98
CA ALA A 284 -7.39 7.01 24.04
C ALA A 284 -6.51 6.31 25.09
N ASP A 285 -6.90 5.09 25.47
CA ASP A 285 -6.21 4.33 26.53
C ASP A 285 -5.53 3.05 26.02
N THR A 286 -5.97 2.51 24.89
CA THR A 286 -5.49 1.25 24.32
C THR A 286 -5.09 1.39 22.86
N THR A 287 -3.89 0.93 22.52
CA THR A 287 -3.42 0.67 21.16
C THR A 287 -3.71 -0.80 20.83
N VAL A 288 -4.31 -1.04 19.67
CA VAL A 288 -4.59 -2.37 19.13
C VAL A 288 -3.75 -2.58 17.89
N GLU A 289 -2.96 -3.65 17.86
CA GLU A 289 -2.18 -4.08 16.69
C GLU A 289 -2.68 -5.45 16.22
N LEU A 290 -3.10 -5.54 14.96
CA LEU A 290 -3.44 -6.79 14.28
C LEU A 290 -2.29 -7.16 13.33
N THR A 291 -1.69 -8.33 13.48
CA THR A 291 -0.57 -8.81 12.66
C THR A 291 -0.95 -10.09 11.90
N ARG A 292 -0.61 -10.17 10.61
CA ARG A 292 -0.62 -11.38 9.77
C ARG A 292 0.79 -11.94 9.69
N ARG A 293 1.09 -12.97 10.49
CA ARG A 293 2.39 -13.63 10.52
C ARG A 293 2.48 -14.67 9.41
N ALA A 294 3.23 -14.38 8.35
CA ALA A 294 3.53 -15.34 7.30
C ALA A 294 4.85 -16.05 7.61
N SER A 295 4.91 -17.38 7.51
CA SER A 295 6.16 -18.09 7.82
C SER A 295 7.21 -17.72 6.78
N ARG A 296 8.25 -17.02 7.23
CA ARG A 296 9.43 -16.78 6.42
C ARG A 296 10.47 -17.82 6.77
N TYR A 297 10.98 -18.49 5.72
CA TYR A 297 12.08 -19.47 5.81
C TYR A 297 11.74 -20.80 6.49
N GLY A 298 10.45 -21.16 6.64
CA GLY A 298 10.03 -22.44 7.19
C GLY A 298 10.20 -22.56 8.71
N TYR A 299 10.52 -21.45 9.39
CA TYR A 299 10.58 -21.32 10.83
C TYR A 299 9.54 -20.28 11.28
N GLY A 300 8.84 -20.55 12.39
CA GLY A 300 7.77 -19.69 12.91
C GLY A 300 6.35 -20.21 12.58
N ALA A 301 5.41 -19.97 13.50
CA ALA A 301 4.01 -20.32 13.29
C ALA A 301 3.35 -19.28 12.38
N MET A 302 2.80 -19.73 11.25
CA MET A 302 1.89 -18.91 10.45
C MET A 302 0.63 -18.63 11.26
N GLY A 303 0.15 -17.40 11.25
CA GLY A 303 -1.01 -17.06 12.06
C GLY A 303 -1.41 -15.60 12.04
N VAL A 304 -2.47 -15.30 12.78
CA VAL A 304 -2.96 -13.96 13.03
C VAL A 304 -2.78 -13.65 14.50
N ALA A 305 -2.31 -12.47 14.84
CA ALA A 305 -2.17 -12.02 16.23
C ALA A 305 -2.89 -10.69 16.44
N VAL A 306 -3.60 -10.54 17.55
CA VAL A 306 -4.16 -9.27 18.02
C VAL A 306 -3.48 -8.92 19.33
N ARG A 307 -2.73 -7.82 19.34
CA ARG A 307 -2.01 -7.29 20.48
C ARG A 307 -2.72 -6.03 20.99
N LEU A 308 -2.88 -5.93 22.31
CA LEU A 308 -3.42 -4.76 23.00
C LEU A 308 -2.36 -4.23 23.97
N SER A 309 -2.06 -2.95 23.88
CA SER A 309 -1.09 -2.26 24.75
C SER A 309 -1.64 -0.90 25.22
N PRO A 310 -1.19 -0.37 26.36
CA PRO A 310 -1.65 0.94 26.84
C PRO A 310 -1.12 2.07 25.95
N THR A 311 -1.98 2.96 25.45
CA THR A 311 -1.63 3.98 24.44
C THR A 311 -0.52 4.94 24.89
N ASP A 312 -0.83 5.85 25.82
CA ASP A 312 0.08 6.91 26.31
C ASP A 312 1.43 6.35 26.81
N PRO A 313 1.42 5.27 27.62
CA PRO A 313 2.63 4.66 28.15
C PRO A 313 3.50 4.00 27.06
N THR A 314 2.88 3.26 26.13
CA THR A 314 3.59 2.72 24.95
C THR A 314 4.23 3.86 24.16
N GLN A 315 3.51 4.97 23.96
CA GLN A 315 4.04 6.13 23.26
C GLN A 315 5.21 6.81 23.99
N ASN A 316 5.11 6.95 25.32
CA ASN A 316 6.17 7.57 26.11
C ASN A 316 7.44 6.73 26.10
N TRP A 317 7.30 5.40 26.18
CA TRP A 317 8.44 4.50 26.05
C TRP A 317 9.07 4.58 24.67
N LEU A 318 8.25 4.57 23.60
CA LEU A 318 8.73 4.75 22.22
C LEU A 318 9.48 6.08 22.03
N ALA A 319 8.98 7.16 22.65
CA ALA A 319 9.63 8.48 22.61
C ALA A 319 10.92 8.52 23.45
N HIS A 320 10.94 7.83 24.59
CA HIS A 320 12.12 7.73 25.45
C HIS A 320 13.24 6.91 24.77
N GLU A 321 12.92 5.76 24.17
CA GLU A 321 13.87 4.98 23.36
C GLU A 321 14.43 5.81 22.20
N ALA A 322 13.57 6.56 21.49
CA ALA A 322 14.00 7.44 20.41
C ALA A 322 14.99 8.52 20.90
N ALA A 323 14.68 9.19 22.01
CA ALA A 323 15.53 10.23 22.58
C ALA A 323 16.85 9.70 23.16
N ALA A 324 16.86 8.50 23.74
CA ALA A 324 18.07 7.85 24.22
C ALA A 324 19.05 7.53 23.08
N LEU A 325 18.51 7.16 21.90
CA LEU A 325 19.32 6.89 20.71
C LEU A 325 19.86 8.16 20.04
N GLU A 326 19.14 9.28 20.09
CA GLU A 326 19.65 10.58 19.58
C GLU A 326 20.77 11.18 20.46
N GLY A 327 20.85 10.78 21.73
CA GLY A 327 21.71 11.41 22.74
C GLY A 327 23.10 10.79 22.92
N ASP A 328 23.33 9.58 22.42
CA ASP A 328 24.64 8.95 22.45
C ASP A 328 25.45 9.37 21.20
N ASP A 329 26.60 10.01 21.41
CA ASP A 329 27.59 10.34 20.37
C ASP A 329 27.97 9.06 19.57
N TYR A 330 27.25 8.80 18.48
CA TYR A 330 27.43 7.63 17.61
C TYR A 330 28.72 7.68 16.77
N ASP A 331 29.54 8.72 16.92
CA ASP A 331 30.78 8.93 16.16
C ASP A 331 31.88 7.87 16.44
N ASP A 332 31.74 6.99 17.44
CA ASP A 332 32.72 5.93 17.78
C ASP A 332 32.25 4.50 17.42
N TYR A 333 31.08 4.34 16.80
CA TYR A 333 30.47 3.03 16.48
C TYR A 333 30.87 2.41 15.12
N ASP A 334 31.85 2.98 14.42
CA ASP A 334 32.41 2.42 13.17
C ASP A 334 33.15 1.07 13.39
N SER A 335 33.29 0.60 14.63
CA SER A 335 34.05 -0.61 14.99
C SER A 335 33.23 -1.81 15.49
N TYR A 336 31.92 -1.65 15.70
CA TYR A 336 31.06 -2.81 15.93
C TYR A 336 30.71 -3.45 14.59
N ASP A 337 31.50 -4.48 14.26
CA ASP A 337 31.29 -5.42 13.17
C ASP A 337 29.79 -5.78 13.07
N GLU A 338 29.18 -5.34 11.96
CA GLU A 338 27.73 -5.26 11.65
C GLU A 338 27.02 -6.64 11.58
N CYS A 339 27.61 -7.68 12.14
CA CYS A 339 27.19 -9.07 12.01
C CYS A 339 26.27 -9.56 13.14
N HIS A 340 26.02 -8.74 14.18
CA HIS A 340 25.13 -9.09 15.31
C HIS A 340 23.79 -8.35 15.32
N TYR A 341 23.39 -7.72 14.21
CA TYR A 341 21.97 -7.68 13.86
C TYR A 341 21.56 -9.08 13.40
N ASP A 342 21.66 -10.04 14.33
CA ASP A 342 21.04 -11.35 14.19
C ASP A 342 19.59 -11.08 13.79
N TYR A 343 19.19 -11.66 12.66
CA TYR A 343 18.03 -12.54 12.45
C TYR A 343 16.85 -12.58 13.45
N TYR A 344 16.99 -12.10 14.69
CA TYR A 344 15.94 -11.76 15.64
C TYR A 344 15.18 -10.51 15.20
N ASN A 345 14.40 -10.74 14.13
CA ASN A 345 13.19 -10.04 13.71
C ASN A 345 12.75 -8.87 14.62
N PRO A 346 13.25 -7.63 14.43
CA PRO A 346 12.59 -6.47 15.03
C PRO A 346 11.14 -6.46 14.55
N ASP A 347 10.19 -6.25 15.46
CA ASP A 347 8.76 -6.31 15.17
C ASP A 347 8.46 -5.43 13.93
N PRO A 348 7.64 -5.89 12.98
CA PRO A 348 7.46 -5.24 11.68
C PRO A 348 7.16 -3.73 11.75
N HIS A 349 6.34 -3.29 12.72
CA HIS A 349 5.97 -1.88 12.91
C HIS A 349 7.15 -0.99 13.33
N GLN A 350 8.20 -1.57 13.91
CA GLN A 350 9.42 -0.88 14.36
C GLN A 350 10.29 -0.40 13.18
N ARG A 351 9.91 -0.77 11.95
CA ARG A 351 10.64 -0.49 10.71
C ARG A 351 10.07 0.69 9.93
N TRP A 352 9.01 1.33 10.43
CA TRP A 352 8.26 2.34 9.69
C TRP A 352 8.31 3.67 10.44
N HIS A 353 8.90 4.67 9.80
CA HIS A 353 8.75 6.04 10.23
C HIS A 353 7.45 6.57 9.65
N PHE A 354 6.48 6.94 10.49
CA PHE A 354 5.29 7.63 10.04
C PHE A 354 5.14 8.93 10.81
N ARG A 355 4.70 9.98 10.11
CA ARG A 355 4.21 11.21 10.76
C ARG A 355 2.83 10.93 11.40
N PRO A 356 2.22 11.78 12.20
CA PRO A 356 0.79 11.65 12.54
C PRO A 356 -0.04 12.63 11.73
N ASP A 357 -1.31 12.28 11.49
CA ASP A 357 -2.25 13.18 10.81
C ASP A 357 -2.46 14.43 11.68
N PRO A 358 -2.04 15.63 11.23
CA PRO A 358 -2.15 16.84 12.04
C PRO A 358 -3.60 17.29 12.26
N ALA A 359 -4.57 16.74 11.51
CA ALA A 359 -5.99 17.03 11.67
C ALA A 359 -6.68 16.10 12.68
N ARG A 360 -6.05 14.97 13.05
CA ARG A 360 -6.56 14.10 14.10
C ARG A 360 -6.17 14.69 15.47
N PRO A 361 -7.10 14.72 16.46
CA PRO A 361 -6.81 15.19 17.81
C PRO A 361 -5.92 14.22 18.60
N VAL A 362 -5.45 13.14 17.98
CA VAL A 362 -4.58 12.16 18.61
C VAL A 362 -3.17 12.76 18.70
N ARG A 363 -2.51 12.59 19.85
CA ARG A 363 -1.15 13.11 20.05
C ARG A 363 -0.24 12.64 18.90
N PRO A 364 0.71 13.46 18.46
CA PRO A 364 1.64 13.05 17.44
C PRO A 364 2.33 11.73 17.80
N HIS A 365 1.90 10.64 17.17
CA HIS A 365 2.54 9.34 17.32
C HIS A 365 3.91 9.38 16.66
N PHE A 366 4.96 9.26 17.47
CA PHE A 366 6.25 8.76 17.04
C PHE A 366 6.22 7.24 17.27
N GLY A 367 5.58 6.48 16.39
CA GLY A 367 5.87 5.05 16.37
C GLY A 367 7.33 4.89 15.98
N ARG A 368 8.15 4.32 16.88
CA ARG A 368 9.61 4.17 16.75
C ARG A 368 10.25 5.07 15.69
N ALA A 369 10.35 6.35 16.03
CA ALA A 369 11.45 7.17 15.54
C ALA A 369 12.72 6.84 16.35
N THR A 370 12.93 5.57 16.73
CA THR A 370 14.29 5.13 17.02
C THR A 370 15.06 5.44 15.75
N ASP A 371 16.06 6.29 15.90
CA ASP A 371 17.08 6.69 14.93
C ASP A 371 17.15 5.73 13.73
N PRO A 372 17.17 6.24 12.49
CA PRO A 372 17.01 5.41 11.32
C PRO A 372 18.18 4.40 11.34
N THR A 373 17.88 3.16 11.69
CA THR A 373 18.72 2.01 11.29
C THR A 373 18.72 1.87 9.74
N TRP A 374 17.94 2.75 9.09
CA TRP A 374 17.89 3.07 7.68
C TRP A 374 18.64 4.38 7.38
N ALA A 375 19.54 4.83 8.27
CA ALA A 375 20.60 5.76 7.95
C ALA A 375 21.62 5.02 7.10
N VAL A 376 21.13 4.51 5.98
CA VAL A 376 21.86 3.58 5.16
C VAL A 376 22.80 4.39 4.31
N ASN A 377 23.99 4.59 4.87
CA ASN A 377 25.12 5.12 4.13
C ASN A 377 25.57 4.12 3.05
N LYS A 378 25.13 2.86 3.18
CA LYS A 378 25.43 1.73 2.29
C LYS A 378 24.24 1.40 1.38
N TRP A 379 24.55 1.30 0.11
CA TRP A 379 23.61 1.02 -0.96
C TRP A 379 22.92 -0.34 -0.89
N ASP A 380 23.55 -1.35 -0.29
CA ASP A 380 22.99 -2.70 -0.18
C ASP A 380 21.91 -2.76 0.89
N HIS A 381 22.14 -2.12 2.04
CA HIS A 381 21.13 -1.99 3.09
C HIS A 381 19.92 -1.18 2.61
N PHE A 382 20.12 -0.06 1.90
CA PHE A 382 19.02 0.68 1.28
C PHE A 382 18.21 -0.19 0.32
N ALA A 383 18.91 -0.95 -0.53
CA ALA A 383 18.26 -1.81 -1.51
C ALA A 383 17.44 -2.92 -0.84
N ASP A 384 17.96 -3.56 0.20
CA ASP A 384 17.26 -4.63 0.91
C ASP A 384 16.04 -4.12 1.67
N ASN A 385 16.18 -2.98 2.32
CA ASN A 385 15.10 -2.30 3.01
C ASN A 385 13.96 -1.88 2.06
N LEU A 386 14.30 -1.25 0.92
CA LEU A 386 13.31 -0.85 -0.08
C LEU A 386 12.62 -2.07 -0.72
N ARG A 387 13.35 -3.18 -0.92
CA ARG A 387 12.76 -4.44 -1.38
C ARG A 387 11.79 -5.02 -0.37
N LEU A 388 12.15 -5.06 0.92
CA LEU A 388 11.27 -5.56 1.96
C LEU A 388 9.96 -4.77 2.04
N LEU A 389 10.07 -3.44 1.92
CA LEU A 389 8.93 -2.54 1.87
C LEU A 389 8.02 -2.83 0.67
N PHE A 390 8.59 -2.83 -0.53
CA PHE A 390 7.79 -2.98 -1.75
C PHE A 390 7.26 -4.40 -1.92
N ASP A 391 8.00 -5.42 -1.46
CA ASP A 391 7.51 -6.81 -1.34
C ASP A 391 6.23 -6.82 -0.48
N SER A 392 6.23 -6.07 0.64
CA SER A 392 5.07 -5.96 1.52
C SER A 392 3.92 -5.23 0.87
N PHE A 393 4.11 -4.04 0.29
CA PHE A 393 3.02 -3.34 -0.39
C PHE A 393 2.38 -4.16 -1.51
N ALA A 394 3.19 -4.84 -2.33
CA ALA A 394 2.67 -5.65 -3.43
C ALA A 394 1.93 -6.92 -2.95
N ASP A 395 2.36 -7.52 -1.84
CA ASP A 395 1.78 -8.77 -1.34
C ASP A 395 0.59 -8.51 -0.40
N GLU A 396 0.63 -7.45 0.39
CA GLU A 396 -0.22 -7.32 1.58
C GLU A 396 -1.43 -6.42 1.39
N LEU A 397 -1.39 -5.47 0.43
CA LEU A 397 -2.52 -4.59 0.15
C LEU A 397 -3.79 -5.33 -0.26
N ARG A 398 -3.64 -6.48 -0.91
CA ARG A 398 -4.79 -7.35 -1.27
C ARG A 398 -5.56 -7.90 -0.07
N PHE A 399 -5.01 -7.77 1.15
CA PHE A 399 -5.64 -8.20 2.38
C PHE A 399 -6.30 -7.06 3.16
N VAL A 400 -6.11 -5.81 2.73
CA VAL A 400 -6.67 -4.63 3.39
C VAL A 400 -7.59 -3.90 2.41
N PRO A 401 -8.87 -4.29 2.32
CA PRO A 401 -9.78 -3.85 1.26
C PRO A 401 -10.09 -2.35 1.25
N ASP A 402 -9.77 -1.62 2.32
CA ASP A 402 -10.03 -0.18 2.41
C ASP A 402 -8.88 0.70 1.93
N ILE A 403 -7.81 0.07 1.44
CA ILE A 403 -6.72 0.73 0.74
C ILE A 403 -6.82 0.33 -0.72
N ASP A 404 -7.38 1.22 -1.53
CA ASP A 404 -7.46 1.02 -2.97
C ASP A 404 -6.05 1.08 -3.58
N GLU A 405 -5.26 2.06 -3.16
CA GLU A 405 -3.91 2.31 -3.68
C GLU A 405 -3.01 2.97 -2.63
N ILE A 406 -1.71 2.65 -2.64
CA ILE A 406 -0.63 3.40 -2.00
C ILE A 406 0.22 4.04 -3.11
N GLY A 407 0.24 5.36 -3.17
CA GLY A 407 1.22 6.11 -3.96
C GLY A 407 2.55 6.21 -3.23
N TRP A 408 3.66 6.25 -3.95
CA TRP A 408 4.99 6.46 -3.37
C TRP A 408 5.91 7.25 -4.30
N ALA A 409 6.90 7.93 -3.72
CA ALA A 409 7.93 8.68 -4.44
C ALA A 409 9.27 8.65 -3.71
N ILE A 410 10.36 8.68 -4.47
CA ILE A 410 11.74 8.76 -4.01
C ILE A 410 12.46 9.87 -4.80
N GLY A 411 13.12 10.79 -4.11
CA GLY A 411 13.90 11.86 -4.74
C GLY A 411 15.09 12.28 -3.90
N ILE A 412 15.78 13.35 -4.31
CA ILE A 412 16.88 13.97 -3.58
C ILE A 412 16.34 15.16 -2.77
N TYR A 413 16.82 15.38 -1.54
CA TYR A 413 16.27 16.42 -0.64
C TYR A 413 16.25 17.83 -1.24
N ASP A 414 17.28 18.18 -2.00
CA ASP A 414 17.46 19.50 -2.60
C ASP A 414 16.88 19.60 -4.03
N GLU A 415 16.24 18.53 -4.52
CA GLU A 415 15.61 18.49 -5.84
C GLU A 415 14.08 18.53 -5.74
N LEU A 416 13.45 19.23 -6.70
CA LEU A 416 12.01 19.41 -6.72
C LEU A 416 11.27 18.17 -7.21
N ALA A 417 11.81 17.47 -8.21
CA ALA A 417 11.18 16.31 -8.82
C ALA A 417 11.65 14.99 -8.18
N PRO A 418 10.78 13.98 -8.04
CA PRO A 418 11.22 12.64 -7.65
C PRO A 418 12.03 11.98 -8.78
N ILE A 419 13.02 11.17 -8.41
CA ILE A 419 13.77 10.31 -9.35
C ILE A 419 12.92 9.10 -9.75
N ALA A 420 12.14 8.57 -8.80
CA ALA A 420 11.24 7.46 -9.01
C ALA A 420 9.95 7.69 -8.23
N HIS A 421 8.82 7.29 -8.79
CA HIS A 421 7.54 7.25 -8.08
C HIS A 421 6.72 6.08 -8.58
N GLY A 422 5.57 5.81 -7.97
CA GLY A 422 4.73 4.71 -8.41
C GLY A 422 3.56 4.49 -7.49
N TRP A 423 2.98 3.31 -7.62
CA TRP A 423 1.79 2.94 -6.87
C TRP A 423 1.77 1.43 -6.59
N PHE A 424 1.03 1.05 -5.55
CA PHE A 424 0.67 -0.32 -5.22
C PHE A 424 -0.83 -0.39 -4.96
N SER A 425 -1.51 -1.39 -5.49
CA SER A 425 -2.93 -1.65 -5.24
C SER A 425 -3.15 -3.11 -4.91
N ALA A 426 -4.40 -3.47 -4.56
CA ALA A 426 -4.79 -4.87 -4.39
C ALA A 426 -4.64 -5.73 -5.66
N THR A 427 -4.46 -5.11 -6.83
CA THR A 427 -4.53 -5.76 -8.13
C THR A 427 -3.29 -5.59 -8.99
N GLY A 428 -2.46 -4.58 -8.71
CA GLY A 428 -1.21 -4.35 -9.42
C GLY A 428 -0.23 -3.49 -8.63
N CYS A 429 0.94 -3.29 -9.22
CA CYS A 429 1.84 -2.23 -8.79
C CYS A 429 2.57 -1.63 -9.99
N GLY A 430 2.99 -0.39 -9.85
CA GLY A 430 3.67 0.37 -10.88
C GLY A 430 4.85 1.14 -10.34
N VAL A 431 5.82 1.38 -11.21
CA VAL A 431 6.94 2.29 -10.96
C VAL A 431 7.15 3.11 -12.22
N HIS A 432 7.31 4.41 -12.04
CA HIS A 432 7.87 5.29 -13.04
C HIS A 432 9.20 5.86 -12.55
N THR A 433 10.15 6.00 -13.46
CA THR A 433 11.47 6.57 -13.17
C THR A 433 11.82 7.63 -14.18
N TYR A 434 12.54 8.66 -13.75
CA TYR A 434 13.05 9.71 -14.61
C TYR A 434 14.55 9.52 -14.84
N ASP A 435 14.97 9.54 -16.10
CA ASP A 435 16.39 9.59 -16.46
C ASP A 435 16.62 10.50 -17.68
N ALA A 436 17.86 10.55 -18.17
CA ALA A 436 18.23 11.38 -19.32
C ALA A 436 17.42 11.07 -20.60
N GLY A 437 16.80 9.89 -20.70
CA GLY A 437 15.91 9.49 -21.78
C GLY A 437 14.42 9.81 -21.55
N GLY A 438 14.06 10.46 -20.43
CA GLY A 438 12.68 10.81 -20.08
C GLY A 438 12.08 9.90 -19.00
N LEU A 439 10.75 9.99 -18.86
CA LEU A 439 9.95 9.15 -17.96
C LEU A 439 9.85 7.73 -18.52
N ARG A 440 10.14 6.71 -17.70
CA ARG A 440 9.90 5.28 -18.02
C ARG A 440 8.89 4.70 -17.04
N THR A 441 8.00 3.84 -17.53
CA THR A 441 6.90 3.25 -16.76
C THR A 441 6.92 1.72 -16.85
N TRP A 442 6.78 1.05 -15.70
CA TRP A 442 6.59 -0.40 -15.62
C TRP A 442 5.41 -0.73 -14.72
N THR A 443 4.65 -1.76 -15.10
CA THR A 443 3.50 -2.25 -14.33
C THR A 443 3.52 -3.76 -14.22
N TYR A 444 3.22 -4.25 -13.02
CA TYR A 444 3.30 -5.64 -12.62
C TYR A 444 2.00 -6.06 -11.89
N PRO A 445 1.66 -7.36 -11.84
CA PRO A 445 0.53 -7.84 -11.02
C PRO A 445 0.83 -7.67 -9.52
N ALA A 446 -0.21 -7.64 -8.67
CA ALA A 446 -0.06 -7.57 -7.20
C ALA A 446 0.44 -8.90 -6.61
N GLU A 447 1.73 -9.15 -6.80
CA GLU A 447 2.45 -10.30 -6.29
C GLU A 447 3.69 -9.83 -5.52
N ARG A 448 4.08 -10.57 -4.49
CA ARG A 448 5.28 -10.26 -3.71
C ARG A 448 6.53 -10.03 -4.58
N LEU A 449 6.74 -10.88 -5.59
CA LEU A 449 7.89 -10.74 -6.50
C LEU A 449 7.82 -9.46 -7.34
N SER A 450 6.63 -8.97 -7.65
CA SER A 450 6.43 -7.70 -8.36
C SER A 450 6.91 -6.52 -7.54
N GLY A 451 6.70 -6.53 -6.22
CA GLY A 451 7.26 -5.53 -5.30
C GLY A 451 8.78 -5.42 -5.43
N ARG A 452 9.46 -6.56 -5.45
CA ARG A 452 10.91 -6.63 -5.70
C ARG A 452 11.32 -6.04 -7.05
N LEU A 453 10.55 -6.30 -8.10
CA LEU A 453 10.81 -5.76 -9.44
C LEU A 453 10.66 -4.25 -9.46
N VAL A 454 9.59 -3.72 -8.85
CA VAL A 454 9.38 -2.27 -8.64
C VAL A 454 10.57 -1.66 -7.90
N ALA A 455 11.01 -2.28 -6.80
CA ALA A 455 12.13 -1.78 -6.00
C ALA A 455 13.42 -1.77 -6.80
N ASN A 456 13.72 -2.83 -7.55
CA ASN A 456 14.92 -2.90 -8.37
C ASN A 456 14.94 -1.85 -9.48
N LYS A 457 13.79 -1.53 -10.10
CA LYS A 457 13.69 -0.44 -11.08
C LYS A 457 13.95 0.91 -10.42
N ALA A 458 13.33 1.18 -9.27
CA ALA A 458 13.58 2.40 -8.50
C ALA A 458 15.07 2.53 -8.13
N ILE A 459 15.68 1.50 -7.52
CA ILE A 459 17.10 1.48 -7.13
C ILE A 459 18.00 1.76 -8.32
N THR A 460 17.72 1.17 -9.48
CA THR A 460 18.51 1.37 -10.70
C THR A 460 18.48 2.83 -11.13
N ALA A 461 17.29 3.45 -11.16
CA ALA A 461 17.14 4.85 -11.53
C ALA A 461 17.83 5.79 -10.52
N ILE A 462 17.67 5.52 -9.23
CA ILE A 462 18.25 6.33 -8.16
C ILE A 462 19.79 6.23 -8.16
N ARG A 463 20.38 5.07 -8.46
CA ARG A 463 21.83 4.89 -8.55
C ARG A 463 22.46 5.57 -9.76
N ALA A 464 21.72 5.77 -10.85
CA ALA A 464 22.23 6.35 -12.10
C ALA A 464 22.89 7.75 -11.94
N PRO A 465 22.32 8.71 -11.19
CA PRO A 465 22.96 10.01 -10.93
C PRO A 465 24.17 9.99 -9.99
N GLY A 466 24.56 8.82 -9.46
CA GLY A 466 25.68 8.73 -8.50
C GLY A 466 25.35 9.28 -7.11
N THR A 467 24.07 9.29 -6.74
CA THR A 467 23.60 9.68 -5.42
C THR A 467 24.13 8.74 -4.34
N MET A 468 24.12 9.21 -3.10
CA MET A 468 24.29 8.39 -1.92
C MET A 468 22.93 8.21 -1.25
N PRO A 469 22.61 7.06 -0.61
CA PRO A 469 21.28 6.88 -0.05
C PRO A 469 20.96 7.88 1.07
N LYS A 470 21.98 8.46 1.71
CA LYS A 470 21.83 9.56 2.68
C LYS A 470 21.33 10.90 2.09
N GLU A 471 21.31 11.03 0.77
CA GLU A 471 20.86 12.24 0.07
C GLU A 471 19.39 12.10 -0.38
N LEU A 472 18.81 10.92 -0.19
CA LEU A 472 17.49 10.57 -0.68
C LEU A 472 16.41 10.78 0.37
N TRP A 473 15.23 11.15 -0.09
CA TRP A 473 13.97 10.99 0.64
C TRP A 473 13.11 9.96 -0.07
N CYS A 474 12.35 9.18 0.69
CA CYS A 474 11.24 8.36 0.21
C CYS A 474 9.97 8.77 0.95
N GLU A 475 8.84 8.75 0.27
CA GLU A 475 7.52 9.04 0.83
C GLU A 475 6.49 8.09 0.23
N ALA A 476 5.47 7.71 1.00
CA ALA A 476 4.32 6.96 0.54
C ALA A 476 3.04 7.51 1.18
N TRP A 477 1.92 7.46 0.45
CA TRP A 477 0.64 8.06 0.82
C TRP A 477 -0.55 7.26 0.26
N LEU A 478 -1.75 7.50 0.81
CA LEU A 478 -3.01 7.00 0.25
C LEU A 478 -3.67 8.08 -0.63
N PRO A 479 -3.88 7.84 -1.93
CA PRO A 479 -4.64 8.76 -2.79
C PRO A 479 -6.07 8.97 -2.29
N GLY A 480 -6.66 10.14 -2.55
CA GLY A 480 -8.07 10.43 -2.26
C GLY A 480 -8.41 10.65 -0.78
N ARG A 481 -7.45 10.44 0.13
CA ARG A 481 -7.62 10.76 1.54
C ARG A 481 -6.65 11.90 1.91
N PRO A 482 -7.13 13.11 2.25
CA PRO A 482 -6.27 14.15 2.80
C PRO A 482 -5.56 13.74 4.11
N HIS A 483 -5.90 12.56 4.64
CA HIS A 483 -5.58 12.04 5.96
C HIS A 483 -5.28 10.54 5.90
N GLY A 484 -4.14 10.11 6.44
CA GLY A 484 -4.01 8.74 6.98
C GLY A 484 -3.25 7.71 6.13
N PHE A 485 -2.14 8.10 5.50
CA PHE A 485 -0.89 7.35 5.64
C PHE A 485 0.18 8.38 5.68
N THR A 486 0.87 8.41 6.79
CA THR A 486 1.76 9.48 7.07
C THR A 486 3.12 9.07 6.61
N ALA A 487 3.50 9.62 5.47
CA ALA A 487 4.85 9.71 4.92
C ALA A 487 5.80 8.67 5.50
N ILE A 488 5.85 7.51 4.86
CA ILE A 488 6.84 6.51 5.24
C ILE A 488 8.19 7.02 4.75
N ARG A 489 8.93 7.63 5.68
CA ARG A 489 10.18 8.33 5.38
C ARG A 489 11.34 7.36 5.44
N PHE A 490 12.05 7.26 4.32
CA PHE A 490 13.41 6.70 4.29
C PHE A 490 14.36 7.80 3.84
N GLY A 491 15.28 8.19 4.73
CA GLY A 491 16.24 9.25 4.46
C GLY A 491 16.85 9.82 5.74
N THR A 492 18.17 9.90 5.79
CA THR A 492 19.06 10.33 6.92
C THR A 492 18.93 11.81 7.33
N ARG A 493 17.86 12.49 6.94
CA ARG A 493 17.55 13.85 7.42
C ARG A 493 16.07 13.91 7.74
N GLY A 494 15.76 13.75 9.03
CA GLY A 494 14.39 13.76 9.57
C GLY A 494 13.55 14.98 9.15
N ASP A 495 14.19 16.06 8.71
CA ASP A 495 13.56 17.34 8.42
C ASP A 495 13.64 17.73 6.93
N ARG A 496 12.82 17.12 6.07
CA ARG A 496 12.24 17.94 4.99
C ARG A 496 11.17 18.82 5.65
N PRO A 497 11.26 20.16 5.56
CA PRO A 497 10.18 21.04 6.00
C PRO A 497 8.86 20.54 5.44
N ALA A 498 7.78 20.61 6.22
CA ALA A 498 6.47 20.17 5.76
C ALA A 498 6.18 20.82 4.40
N ALA A 499 5.74 20.01 3.43
CA ALA A 499 5.36 20.48 2.09
C ALA A 499 4.25 21.57 2.11
N ARG A 500 3.71 21.92 3.29
CA ARG A 500 2.79 23.05 3.51
C ARG A 500 3.32 24.41 3.08
N ASP A 501 4.64 24.60 2.98
CA ASP A 501 5.24 25.88 2.56
C ASP A 501 5.74 25.90 1.10
N LEU A 502 5.61 24.78 0.38
CA LEU A 502 5.74 24.78 -1.07
C LEU A 502 4.33 24.86 -1.66
N PRO A 503 4.06 25.77 -2.60
CA PRO A 503 2.77 25.78 -3.27
C PRO A 503 2.56 24.40 -3.89
N LEU A 504 1.51 23.69 -3.45
CA LEU A 504 1.00 22.48 -4.09
C LEU A 504 0.32 22.82 -5.44
N HIS A 505 1.03 23.62 -6.24
CA HIS A 505 0.78 23.82 -7.67
C HIS A 505 1.77 22.91 -8.41
N TRP A 506 1.52 21.59 -8.32
CA TRP A 506 1.97 20.60 -9.29
C TRP A 506 0.72 20.12 -9.97
#